data_AF-A0AAI8PYR5-F1
#
_entry.id   AF-A0AAI8PYR5-F1
#
_cell.length_a   1.000
_cell.length_b   1.000
_cell.length_c   1.000
_cell.angle_alpha   90.00
_cell.angle_beta   90.00
_cell.angle_gamma   90.00
#
_symmetry.space_group_name_H-M   'P 1'
#
loop_
_entity.id
_entity.type
_entity.pdbx_description
1 polymer ?
#
loop_
_entity_poly.entity_id
_entity_poly.type
_entity_poly.pdbx_seq_one_letter_code
_entity_poly.pdbx_strand_id
1 'polypeptide(L)'
;MNDLLKQYFGYNEFRPGQKEIIQKVIDQENVLGIMSTGSGKSICYQLPSLLLDGLTVVVSPLISLMKDQVDAANQLGIPATFINSSLDGYETARRFQEIDRQQYRLLYIAPERFIMPDFIQAMNRWNVCMIAIDEAHCISQWGHDFRPSYLQMANQLDQLANRPVIVALTATATIQVAADIKRLLKIPDGNHIQTGFERENLRFQVVKDQKKEQYLVEYLKINKNQSGIIYAATRKEVDRIYHLLKKFGFSIGRYHGGLNENERTAMQEAFLYDRLQLIVATNAFGMGINKSNVRFVIHYQIPGSLEAYYQEAGRAGRDGLSSEAILLFAPQDIQVQKFFIQQSQREEEQKQKEYEKLKAMTEYAYIESCLQQYILNYFGETSSPCNRCGNCLDDREIVEVTTQAQMVLSCLKRMGENYGKQMLMKVLAGSKEQKLRALGFERLSTYGLMKNQSQKETMQLIEYLISNGYLLTVNGEYPILKVTERGIQVLKGQEAVYRKEPKKVQQLSDEETDTLFEVLRELRTDLASEAGVPPYVVFSDSTLKEMSRIRPSSRLEMLQIKGVGQSKLDKYGEAFLSRIKNMDPNVLDK
;
A
#
# COMPACT_ATOMS: atom_id res chain seq x y z
N MET A 1 13.13 28.07 9.82
CA MET A 1 12.69 26.76 9.28
C MET A 1 12.82 25.64 10.32
N ASN A 2 14.04 25.32 10.79
CA ASN A 2 14.23 24.23 11.77
C ASN A 2 13.47 24.45 13.09
N ASP A 3 13.41 25.69 13.56
CA ASP A 3 12.68 26.01 14.80
C ASP A 3 11.17 25.73 14.66
N LEU A 4 10.57 26.10 13.53
CA LEU A 4 9.17 25.81 13.23
C LEU A 4 8.93 24.30 13.04
N LEU A 5 9.87 23.60 12.40
CA LEU A 5 9.80 22.14 12.25
C LEU A 5 9.75 21.47 13.64
N LYS A 6 10.61 21.90 14.57
CA LYS A 6 10.64 21.38 15.94
C LYS A 6 9.41 21.78 16.74
N GLN A 7 9.02 23.06 16.68
CA GLN A 7 7.91 23.62 17.45
C GLN A 7 6.57 22.97 17.09
N TYR A 8 6.24 22.93 15.80
CA TYR A 8 4.95 22.42 15.33
C TYR A 8 4.95 20.90 15.20
N PHE A 9 5.99 20.32 14.60
CA PHE A 9 5.99 18.90 14.22
C PHE A 9 6.80 18.00 15.15
N GLY A 10 7.61 18.54 16.06
CA GLY A 10 8.43 17.75 16.99
C GLY A 10 9.59 17.00 16.32
N TYR A 11 10.06 17.47 15.17
CA TYR A 11 11.21 16.88 14.46
C TYR A 11 12.44 17.79 14.56
N ASN A 12 13.59 17.20 14.89
CA ASN A 12 14.86 17.92 14.97
C ASN A 12 15.52 18.15 13.60
N GLU A 13 15.23 17.27 12.63
CA GLU A 13 15.85 17.28 11.31
C GLU A 13 14.82 16.99 10.21
N PHE A 14 15.08 17.54 9.03
CA PHE A 14 14.32 17.22 7.82
C PHE A 14 14.69 15.83 7.32
N ARG A 15 13.69 15.11 6.81
CA ARG A 15 13.92 13.89 6.03
C ARG A 15 14.48 14.25 4.65
N PRO A 16 15.14 13.31 3.95
CA PRO A 16 15.67 13.53 2.61
C PRO A 16 14.64 14.19 1.68
N GLY A 17 15.08 15.16 0.88
CA GLY A 17 14.26 15.91 -0.08
C GLY A 17 13.31 16.97 0.51
N GLN A 18 12.88 16.86 1.77
CA GLN A 18 11.91 17.81 2.36
C GLN A 18 12.43 19.26 2.33
N LYS A 19 13.66 19.47 2.81
CA LYS A 19 14.26 20.81 2.90
C LYS A 19 14.42 21.44 1.51
N GLU A 20 14.82 20.64 0.52
CA GLU A 20 15.00 21.08 -0.86
C GLU A 20 13.68 21.53 -1.49
N ILE A 21 12.61 20.73 -1.32
CA ILE A 21 11.27 21.08 -1.80
C ILE A 21 10.78 22.36 -1.12
N ILE A 22 10.90 22.46 0.20
CA ILE A 22 10.47 23.65 0.96
C ILE A 22 11.24 24.90 0.53
N GLN A 23 12.56 24.77 0.30
CA GLN A 23 13.39 25.89 -0.14
C GLN A 23 12.92 26.38 -1.52
N LYS A 24 12.69 25.48 -2.48
CA LYS A 24 12.15 25.83 -3.80
C LYS A 24 10.81 26.57 -3.72
N VAL A 25 9.92 26.12 -2.83
CA VAL A 25 8.64 26.79 -2.59
C VAL A 25 8.83 28.20 -2.03
N ILE A 26 9.74 28.38 -1.06
CA ILE A 26 10.04 29.71 -0.47
C ILE A 26 10.64 30.64 -1.53
N ASP A 27 11.49 30.10 -2.40
CA ASP A 27 12.12 30.82 -3.52
C ASP A 27 11.13 31.11 -4.68
N GLN A 28 9.83 30.82 -4.50
CA GLN A 28 8.77 31.00 -5.49
C GLN A 28 8.97 30.19 -6.77
N GLU A 29 9.64 29.04 -6.66
CA GLU A 29 9.86 28.12 -7.76
C GLU A 29 8.93 26.91 -7.70
N ASN A 30 8.25 26.62 -8.81
CA ASN A 30 7.43 25.42 -8.93
C ASN A 30 8.31 24.16 -8.78
N VAL A 31 7.83 23.15 -8.06
CA VAL A 31 8.60 21.94 -7.75
C VAL A 31 7.75 20.68 -7.77
N LEU A 32 8.32 19.59 -8.30
CA LEU A 32 7.79 18.24 -8.21
C LEU A 32 8.57 17.46 -7.16
N GLY A 33 7.90 17.02 -6.10
CA GLY A 33 8.42 16.09 -5.11
C GLY A 33 7.87 14.68 -5.30
N ILE A 34 8.71 13.74 -5.72
CA ILE A 34 8.38 12.31 -5.73
C ILE A 34 8.99 11.69 -4.48
N MET A 35 8.13 11.41 -3.49
CA MET A 35 8.57 10.97 -2.17
C MET A 35 7.76 9.78 -1.69
N SER A 36 8.44 8.71 -1.23
CA SER A 36 7.83 7.46 -0.78
C SER A 36 6.70 7.67 0.24
N THR A 37 5.78 6.70 0.36
CA THR A 37 4.75 6.76 1.40
C THR A 37 5.38 6.84 2.79
N GLY A 38 4.81 7.68 3.67
CA GLY A 38 5.36 7.89 5.01
C GLY A 38 6.54 8.88 5.09
N SER A 39 7.11 9.36 3.98
CA SER A 39 8.22 10.34 3.95
C SER A 39 7.89 11.73 4.54
N GLY A 40 6.62 12.00 4.85
CA GLY A 40 6.18 13.28 5.41
C GLY A 40 5.95 14.36 4.35
N LYS A 41 5.37 13.98 3.19
CA LYS A 41 5.01 14.91 2.09
C LYS A 41 4.22 16.14 2.54
N SER A 42 3.31 15.99 3.51
CA SER A 42 2.48 17.11 3.98
C SER A 42 3.30 18.26 4.56
N ILE A 43 4.44 17.97 5.19
CA ILE A 43 5.35 18.99 5.74
C ILE A 43 5.87 19.92 4.62
N CYS A 44 6.01 19.41 3.40
CA CYS A 44 6.50 20.17 2.25
C CYS A 44 5.56 21.31 1.82
N TYR A 45 4.29 21.32 2.26
CA TYR A 45 3.36 22.45 2.06
C TYR A 45 2.81 23.03 3.37
N GLN A 46 2.76 22.27 4.46
CA GLN A 46 2.32 22.77 5.76
C GLN A 46 3.36 23.67 6.43
N LEU A 47 4.67 23.41 6.25
CA LEU A 47 5.69 24.30 6.80
C LEU A 47 5.79 25.62 6.02
N PRO A 48 5.81 25.62 4.66
CA PRO A 48 5.78 26.88 3.91
C PRO A 48 4.53 27.72 4.16
N SER A 49 3.36 27.12 4.45
CA SER A 49 2.14 27.89 4.75
C SER A 49 2.22 28.71 6.05
N LEU A 50 3.20 28.42 6.91
CA LEU A 50 3.52 29.21 8.10
C LEU A 50 4.57 30.29 7.84
N LEU A 51 5.33 30.16 6.75
CA LEU A 51 6.43 31.06 6.38
C LEU A 51 6.01 32.10 5.34
N LEU A 52 5.11 31.73 4.44
CA LEU A 52 4.57 32.59 3.40
C LEU A 52 3.34 33.32 3.89
N ASP A 53 3.19 34.58 3.49
CA ASP A 53 1.96 35.32 3.75
C ASP A 53 0.90 34.99 2.70
N GLY A 54 -0.33 34.76 3.14
CA GLY A 54 -1.44 34.31 2.30
C GLY A 54 -1.95 32.89 2.59
N LEU A 55 -2.89 32.47 1.76
CA LEU A 55 -3.58 31.19 1.81
C LEU A 55 -2.83 30.15 0.97
N THR A 56 -2.64 28.96 1.54
CA THR A 56 -2.24 27.77 0.79
C THR A 56 -3.47 26.95 0.44
N VAL A 57 -3.64 26.63 -0.84
CA VAL A 57 -4.71 25.75 -1.33
C VAL A 57 -4.13 24.38 -1.62
N VAL A 58 -4.68 23.34 -1.00
CA VAL A 58 -4.26 21.95 -1.14
C VAL A 58 -5.32 21.18 -1.92
N VAL A 59 -4.99 20.79 -3.15
CA VAL A 59 -5.84 19.91 -3.95
C VAL A 59 -5.58 18.47 -3.55
N SER A 60 -6.63 17.74 -3.18
CA SER A 60 -6.54 16.35 -2.72
C SER A 60 -7.68 15.51 -3.30
N PRO A 61 -7.44 14.25 -3.72
CA PRO A 61 -8.43 13.47 -4.48
C PRO A 61 -9.56 12.91 -3.62
N LEU A 62 -9.46 12.97 -2.30
CA LEU A 62 -10.37 12.28 -1.39
C LEU A 62 -10.85 13.14 -0.23
N ILE A 63 -12.17 13.18 -0.09
CA ILE A 63 -12.89 13.85 1.01
C ILE A 63 -12.43 13.35 2.38
N SER A 64 -12.28 12.03 2.56
CA SER A 64 -11.85 11.46 3.83
C SER A 64 -10.43 11.88 4.22
N LEU A 65 -9.52 11.94 3.24
CA LEU A 65 -8.15 12.41 3.46
C LEU A 65 -8.12 13.90 3.83
N MET A 66 -8.96 14.71 3.20
CA MET A 66 -9.05 16.14 3.49
C MET A 66 -9.45 16.39 4.95
N LYS A 67 -10.44 15.65 5.47
CA LYS A 67 -10.86 15.76 6.88
C LYS A 67 -9.71 15.41 7.82
N ASP A 68 -9.09 14.24 7.64
CA ASP A 68 -7.97 13.80 8.48
C ASP A 68 -6.80 14.81 8.48
N GLN A 69 -6.50 15.41 7.33
CA GLN A 69 -5.45 16.41 7.21
C GLN A 69 -5.80 17.75 7.86
N VAL A 70 -7.06 18.18 7.76
CA VAL A 70 -7.56 19.40 8.44
C VAL A 70 -7.54 19.22 9.95
N ASP A 71 -8.04 18.08 10.45
CA ASP A 71 -8.04 17.78 11.88
C ASP A 71 -6.60 17.73 12.42
N ALA A 72 -5.67 17.07 11.71
CA ALA A 72 -4.26 17.04 12.07
C ALA A 72 -3.63 18.44 12.07
N ALA A 73 -3.86 19.26 11.04
CA ALA A 73 -3.34 20.62 10.96
C ALA A 73 -3.84 21.51 12.12
N ASN A 74 -5.14 21.45 12.42
CA ASN A 74 -5.74 22.21 13.51
C ASN A 74 -5.19 21.79 14.88
N GLN A 75 -4.89 20.49 15.09
CA GLN A 75 -4.26 20.02 16.32
C GLN A 75 -2.82 20.49 16.50
N LEU A 76 -2.10 20.70 15.39
CA LEU A 76 -0.77 21.34 15.37
C LEU A 76 -0.87 22.86 15.60
N GLY A 77 -2.08 23.42 15.63
CA GLY A 77 -2.31 24.87 15.76
C GLY A 77 -2.20 25.63 14.44
N ILE A 78 -2.34 24.94 13.31
CA ILE A 78 -2.36 25.56 11.97
C ILE A 78 -3.83 25.69 11.53
N PRO A 79 -4.39 26.90 11.42
CA PRO A 79 -5.80 27.08 11.04
C PRO A 79 -6.08 26.52 9.64
N ALA A 80 -6.86 25.44 9.58
CA ALA A 80 -7.15 24.72 8.36
C ALA A 80 -8.66 24.47 8.19
N THR A 81 -9.11 24.48 6.93
CA THR A 81 -10.49 24.13 6.55
C THR A 81 -10.51 23.35 5.24
N PHE A 82 -11.70 22.88 4.84
CA PHE A 82 -11.90 22.18 3.57
C PHE A 82 -13.15 22.65 2.82
N ILE A 83 -13.21 22.43 1.50
CA ILE A 83 -14.42 22.59 0.70
C ILE A 83 -14.56 21.36 -0.21
N ASN A 84 -15.66 20.64 -0.07
CA ASN A 84 -15.99 19.47 -0.89
C ASN A 84 -17.52 19.26 -0.95
N SER A 85 -17.95 18.17 -1.60
CA SER A 85 -19.36 17.87 -1.81
C SER A 85 -20.13 17.38 -0.58
N SER A 86 -19.48 17.18 0.58
CA SER A 86 -20.18 16.78 1.82
C SER A 86 -20.76 17.98 2.58
N LEU A 87 -20.41 19.21 2.18
CA LEU A 87 -20.90 20.44 2.81
C LEU A 87 -22.20 20.90 2.17
N ASP A 88 -23.10 21.44 2.98
CA ASP A 88 -24.25 22.15 2.45
C ASP A 88 -23.87 23.55 1.94
N GLY A 89 -24.83 24.22 1.30
CA GLY A 89 -24.62 25.56 0.73
C GLY A 89 -24.31 26.62 1.80
N TYR A 90 -24.86 26.47 3.00
CA TYR A 90 -24.64 27.41 4.10
C TYR A 90 -23.23 27.29 4.67
N GLU A 91 -22.76 26.08 4.96
CA GLU A 91 -21.40 25.81 5.41
C GLU A 91 -20.36 26.23 4.36
N THR A 92 -20.64 25.99 3.08
CA THR A 92 -19.78 26.43 1.99
C THR A 92 -19.66 27.96 1.98
N ALA A 93 -20.78 28.68 2.00
CA ALA A 93 -20.78 30.15 2.00
C ALA A 93 -20.08 30.72 3.25
N ARG A 94 -20.31 30.12 4.42
CA ARG A 94 -19.64 30.49 5.67
C ARG A 94 -18.12 30.34 5.56
N ARG A 95 -17.62 29.22 5.06
CA ARG A 95 -16.17 28.99 4.90
C ARG A 95 -15.55 29.98 3.92
N PHE A 96 -16.23 30.32 2.82
CA PHE A 96 -15.78 31.38 1.91
C PHE A 96 -15.63 32.72 2.62
N GLN A 97 -16.59 33.12 3.46
CA GLN A 97 -16.50 34.37 4.22
C GLN A 97 -15.36 34.35 5.25
N GLU A 98 -15.13 33.23 5.92
CA GLU A 98 -14.01 33.07 6.85
C GLU A 98 -12.65 33.15 6.13
N ILE A 99 -12.56 32.63 4.89
CA ILE A 99 -11.38 32.76 4.03
C ILE A 99 -11.21 34.22 3.56
N ASP A 100 -12.28 34.91 3.17
CA ASP A 100 -12.25 36.34 2.80
C ASP A 100 -11.69 37.19 3.96
N ARG A 101 -11.94 36.77 5.21
CA ARG A 101 -11.43 37.38 6.45
C ARG A 101 -10.04 36.89 6.87
N GLN A 102 -9.38 36.09 6.04
CA GLN A 102 -8.02 35.56 6.28
C GLN A 102 -7.89 34.73 7.57
N GLN A 103 -8.95 34.01 7.97
CA GLN A 103 -8.94 33.20 9.20
C GLN A 103 -8.20 31.87 9.07
N TYR A 104 -7.90 31.43 7.84
CA TYR A 104 -7.27 30.15 7.55
C TYR A 104 -5.93 30.31 6.83
N ARG A 105 -4.99 29.42 7.15
CA ARG A 105 -3.70 29.27 6.44
C ARG A 105 -3.75 28.17 5.40
N LEU A 106 -4.55 27.13 5.62
CA LEU A 106 -4.71 25.98 4.74
C LEU A 106 -6.18 25.80 4.31
N LEU A 107 -6.41 25.67 3.02
CA LEU A 107 -7.68 25.26 2.43
C LEU A 107 -7.50 23.96 1.64
N TYR A 108 -8.13 22.88 2.07
CA TYR A 108 -8.19 21.65 1.30
C TYR A 108 -9.39 21.67 0.34
N ILE A 109 -9.19 21.27 -0.92
CA ILE A 109 -10.26 21.22 -1.92
C ILE A 109 -10.20 19.98 -2.81
N ALA A 110 -11.37 19.45 -3.17
CA ALA A 110 -11.50 18.41 -4.17
C ALA A 110 -11.33 18.98 -5.60
N PRO A 111 -10.66 18.27 -6.53
CA PRO A 111 -10.40 18.79 -7.88
C PRO A 111 -11.69 19.14 -8.64
N GLU A 112 -12.79 18.42 -8.43
CA GLU A 112 -14.10 18.71 -9.04
C GLU A 112 -14.69 20.04 -8.57
N ARG A 113 -14.36 20.49 -7.34
CA ARG A 113 -14.78 21.80 -6.83
C ARG A 113 -13.84 22.90 -7.28
N PHE A 114 -12.54 22.60 -7.40
CA PHE A 114 -11.54 23.53 -7.90
C PHE A 114 -11.92 24.08 -9.28
N ILE A 115 -12.41 23.20 -10.16
CA ILE A 115 -12.72 23.56 -11.56
C ILE A 115 -13.97 24.42 -11.74
N MET A 116 -14.71 24.70 -10.66
CA MET A 116 -15.96 25.44 -10.72
C MET A 116 -15.69 26.95 -10.86
N PRO A 117 -16.44 27.67 -11.72
CA PRO A 117 -16.19 29.09 -11.98
C PRO A 117 -16.24 29.99 -10.75
N ASP A 118 -17.14 29.70 -9.80
CA ASP A 118 -17.29 30.43 -8.53
C ASP A 118 -16.02 30.35 -7.68
N PHE A 119 -15.38 29.17 -7.66
CA PHE A 119 -14.14 28.96 -6.93
C PHE A 119 -12.95 29.70 -7.57
N ILE A 120 -12.80 29.64 -8.90
CA ILE A 120 -11.76 30.38 -9.62
C ILE A 120 -11.89 31.89 -9.41
N GLN A 121 -13.12 32.42 -9.42
CA GLN A 121 -13.37 33.83 -9.10
C GLN A 121 -12.98 34.17 -7.66
N ALA A 122 -13.28 33.31 -6.69
CA ALA A 122 -12.88 33.51 -5.31
C ALA A 122 -11.36 33.47 -5.13
N MET A 123 -10.67 32.53 -5.78
CA MET A 123 -9.20 32.44 -5.80
C MET A 123 -8.53 33.73 -6.27
N ASN A 124 -9.09 34.40 -7.28
CA ASN A 124 -8.57 35.69 -7.76
C ASN A 124 -8.76 36.85 -6.78
N ARG A 125 -9.64 36.71 -5.77
CA ARG A 125 -9.85 37.71 -4.70
C ARG A 125 -8.98 37.42 -3.48
N TRP A 126 -8.63 36.17 -3.24
CA TRP A 126 -7.82 35.75 -2.10
C TRP A 126 -6.34 35.99 -2.38
N ASN A 127 -5.58 36.29 -1.31
CA ASN A 127 -4.12 36.28 -1.37
C ASN A 127 -3.63 34.83 -1.33
N VAL A 128 -3.66 34.13 -2.46
CA VAL A 128 -3.20 32.73 -2.55
C VAL A 128 -1.70 32.71 -2.85
N CYS A 129 -0.91 32.26 -1.88
CA CYS A 129 0.55 32.22 -2.01
C CYS A 129 1.06 30.92 -2.60
N MET A 130 0.35 29.81 -2.41
CA MET A 130 0.77 28.48 -2.85
C MET A 130 -0.40 27.58 -3.22
N ILE A 131 -0.22 26.77 -4.25
CA ILE A 131 -1.10 25.63 -4.57
C ILE A 131 -0.29 24.34 -4.40
N ALA A 132 -0.69 23.54 -3.43
CA ALA A 132 -0.18 22.19 -3.25
C ALA A 132 -1.10 21.19 -3.95
N ILE A 133 -0.52 20.35 -4.81
CA ILE A 133 -1.24 19.28 -5.48
C ILE A 133 -0.77 17.96 -4.88
N ASP A 134 -1.60 17.40 -4.01
CA ASP A 134 -1.36 16.09 -3.41
C ASP A 134 -1.80 14.98 -4.38
N GLU A 135 -1.14 13.83 -4.32
CA GLU A 135 -1.32 12.72 -5.27
C GLU A 135 -1.27 13.17 -6.74
N ALA A 136 -0.27 14.00 -7.08
CA ALA A 136 -0.13 14.63 -8.41
C ALA A 136 -0.07 13.64 -9.59
N HIS A 137 0.18 12.36 -9.34
CA HIS A 137 0.08 11.31 -10.37
C HIS A 137 -1.31 11.21 -11.01
N CYS A 138 -2.38 11.65 -10.33
CA CYS A 138 -3.74 11.70 -10.86
C CYS A 138 -3.90 12.63 -12.08
N ILE A 139 -2.98 13.58 -12.28
CA ILE A 139 -2.97 14.49 -13.43
C ILE A 139 -2.69 13.72 -14.74
N SER A 140 -1.78 12.75 -14.69
CA SER A 140 -1.31 12.06 -15.88
C SER A 140 -2.21 10.89 -16.25
N GLN A 141 -2.56 10.78 -17.53
CA GLN A 141 -3.24 9.61 -18.07
C GLN A 141 -2.41 8.32 -17.98
N TRP A 142 -1.09 8.46 -17.80
CA TRP A 142 -0.18 7.35 -17.57
C TRP A 142 -0.16 6.90 -16.10
N GLY A 143 -0.73 7.71 -15.20
CA GLY A 143 -0.89 7.36 -13.78
C GLY A 143 -1.85 6.19 -13.57
N HIS A 144 -1.73 5.50 -12.43
CA HIS A 144 -2.60 4.37 -12.09
C HIS A 144 -3.97 4.78 -11.55
N ASP A 145 -4.14 6.04 -11.13
CA ASP A 145 -5.43 6.64 -10.70
C ASP A 145 -5.70 7.95 -11.44
N PHE A 146 -5.63 7.94 -12.78
CA PHE A 146 -5.93 9.13 -13.60
C PHE A 146 -7.32 9.70 -13.30
N ARG A 147 -7.41 11.02 -13.11
CA ARG A 147 -8.66 11.75 -12.87
C ARG A 147 -8.82 12.91 -13.84
N PRO A 148 -9.88 12.94 -14.68
CA PRO A 148 -10.14 14.06 -15.58
C PRO A 148 -10.21 15.42 -14.88
N SER A 149 -10.74 15.47 -13.65
CA SER A 149 -10.83 16.70 -12.83
C SER A 149 -9.45 17.28 -12.48
N TYR A 150 -8.43 16.45 -12.26
CA TYR A 150 -7.05 16.90 -12.05
C TYR A 150 -6.43 17.53 -13.30
N LEU A 151 -6.63 16.90 -14.46
CA LEU A 151 -6.14 17.43 -15.74
C LEU A 151 -6.82 18.76 -16.08
N GLN A 152 -8.14 18.85 -15.87
CA GLN A 152 -8.90 20.09 -16.05
C GLN A 152 -8.41 21.19 -15.09
N MET A 153 -8.18 20.86 -13.82
CA MET A 153 -7.62 21.79 -12.83
C MET A 153 -6.25 22.32 -13.29
N ALA A 154 -5.34 21.45 -13.72
CA ALA A 154 -4.02 21.86 -14.22
C ALA A 154 -4.12 22.85 -15.39
N ASN A 155 -5.05 22.62 -16.33
CA ASN A 155 -5.29 23.53 -17.46
C ASN A 155 -5.88 24.89 -17.03
N GLN A 156 -6.66 24.93 -15.94
CA GLN A 156 -7.24 26.18 -15.44
C GLN A 156 -6.28 27.03 -14.62
N LEU A 157 -5.15 26.48 -14.15
CA LEU A 157 -4.13 27.26 -13.43
C LEU A 157 -3.58 28.44 -14.25
N ASP A 158 -3.66 28.35 -15.58
CA ASP A 158 -3.26 29.42 -16.50
C ASP A 158 -4.28 30.57 -16.58
N GLN A 159 -5.47 30.41 -16.01
CA GLN A 159 -6.52 31.44 -15.96
C GLN A 159 -6.45 32.30 -14.70
N LEU A 160 -5.60 31.96 -13.73
CA LEU A 160 -5.43 32.74 -12.50
C LEU A 160 -4.69 34.04 -12.82
N ALA A 161 -5.20 35.17 -12.30
CA ALA A 161 -4.62 36.49 -12.54
C ALA A 161 -3.20 36.60 -11.97
N ASN A 162 -2.97 36.01 -10.80
CA ASN A 162 -1.68 35.80 -10.19
C ASN A 162 -1.48 34.30 -9.99
N ARG A 163 -0.47 33.72 -10.63
CA ARG A 163 -0.19 32.29 -10.53
C ARG A 163 0.64 32.00 -9.27
N PRO A 164 0.09 31.29 -8.26
CA PRO A 164 0.82 30.97 -7.03
C PRO A 164 1.95 29.97 -7.30
N VAL A 165 2.89 29.83 -6.36
CA VAL A 165 3.90 28.76 -6.44
C VAL A 165 3.21 27.39 -6.37
N ILE A 166 3.61 26.47 -7.24
CA ILE A 166 3.04 25.13 -7.32
C ILE A 166 3.99 24.12 -6.70
N VAL A 167 3.50 23.37 -5.73
CA VAL A 167 4.17 22.19 -5.18
C VAL A 167 3.36 20.94 -5.51
N ALA A 168 3.88 20.12 -6.41
CA ALA A 168 3.27 18.86 -6.80
C ALA A 168 3.91 17.70 -6.04
N LEU A 169 3.12 16.87 -5.38
CA LEU A 169 3.62 15.80 -4.51
C LEU A 169 2.96 14.48 -4.88
N THR A 170 3.75 13.43 -5.00
CA THR A 170 3.23 12.06 -5.22
C THR A 170 4.13 11.02 -4.58
N ALA A 171 3.54 9.88 -4.19
CA ALA A 171 4.30 8.73 -3.72
C ALA A 171 4.85 7.85 -4.83
N THR A 172 4.19 7.85 -5.98
CA THR A 172 4.44 6.95 -7.09
C THR A 172 4.30 7.73 -8.38
N ALA A 173 5.38 7.81 -9.13
CA ALA A 173 5.36 8.31 -10.50
C ALA A 173 6.50 7.65 -11.27
N THR A 174 6.16 7.07 -12.42
CA THR A 174 7.16 6.63 -13.39
C THR A 174 7.80 7.84 -14.07
N ILE A 175 8.89 7.62 -14.79
CA ILE A 175 9.59 8.68 -15.56
C ILE A 175 8.61 9.43 -16.47
N GLN A 176 7.70 8.70 -17.13
CA GLN A 176 6.70 9.27 -18.03
C GLN A 176 5.65 10.10 -17.29
N VAL A 177 5.15 9.60 -16.15
CA VAL A 177 4.20 10.34 -15.31
C VAL A 177 4.83 11.62 -14.76
N ALA A 178 6.08 11.56 -14.30
CA ALA A 178 6.81 12.72 -13.81
C ALA A 178 6.99 13.79 -14.90
N ALA A 179 7.34 13.38 -16.13
CA ALA A 179 7.46 14.29 -17.27
C ALA A 179 6.13 14.98 -17.60
N ASP A 180 5.02 14.25 -17.55
CA ASP A 180 3.69 14.78 -17.83
C ASP A 180 3.23 15.80 -16.78
N ILE A 181 3.45 15.49 -15.49
CA ILE A 181 3.18 16.42 -14.38
C ILE A 181 3.99 17.71 -14.56
N LYS A 182 5.29 17.60 -14.84
CA LYS A 182 6.15 18.79 -15.02
C LYS A 182 5.66 19.68 -16.16
N ARG A 183 5.32 19.07 -17.30
CA ARG A 183 4.81 19.78 -18.47
C ARG A 183 3.50 20.50 -18.17
N LEU A 184 2.52 19.80 -17.59
CA LEU A 184 1.18 20.33 -17.32
C LEU A 184 1.18 21.43 -16.25
N LEU A 185 2.05 21.32 -15.24
CA LEU A 185 2.15 22.29 -14.16
C LEU A 185 3.20 23.38 -14.40
N LYS A 186 3.93 23.34 -15.52
CA LYS A 186 5.06 24.24 -15.84
C LYS A 186 6.10 24.24 -14.72
N ILE A 187 6.54 23.05 -14.32
CA ILE A 187 7.63 22.83 -13.37
C ILE A 187 8.95 22.75 -14.16
N PRO A 188 9.97 23.57 -13.85
CA PRO A 188 11.27 23.49 -14.50
C PRO A 188 11.90 22.10 -14.39
N ASP A 189 12.64 21.66 -15.41
CA ASP A 189 13.23 20.31 -15.43
C ASP A 189 14.18 20.03 -14.25
N GLY A 190 14.89 21.06 -13.78
CA GLY A 190 15.78 20.98 -12.62
C GLY A 190 15.07 20.99 -11.26
N ASN A 191 13.76 21.26 -11.21
CA ASN A 191 12.98 21.35 -9.98
C ASN A 191 12.20 20.05 -9.74
N HIS A 192 12.91 18.95 -9.88
CA HIS A 192 12.42 17.62 -9.63
C HIS A 192 13.24 16.98 -8.51
N ILE A 193 12.62 16.84 -7.34
CA ILE A 193 13.22 16.20 -6.18
C ILE A 193 12.63 14.81 -6.04
N GLN A 194 13.44 13.80 -6.34
CA GLN A 194 13.08 12.39 -6.16
C GLN A 194 13.88 11.83 -5.00
N THR A 195 13.20 11.45 -3.93
CA THR A 195 13.80 10.66 -2.85
C THR A 195 13.68 9.18 -3.20
N GLY A 196 14.57 8.33 -2.69
CA GLY A 196 14.49 6.90 -2.92
C GLY A 196 13.11 6.32 -2.61
N PHE A 197 12.63 5.41 -3.47
CA PHE A 197 11.42 4.63 -3.25
C PHE A 197 11.68 3.46 -2.28
N GLU A 198 12.90 3.32 -1.78
CA GLU A 198 13.24 2.28 -0.84
C GLU A 198 12.48 2.45 0.49
N ARG A 199 11.80 1.37 0.91
CA ARG A 199 11.18 1.25 2.23
C ARG A 199 11.99 0.24 3.04
N GLU A 200 12.91 0.73 3.85
CA GLU A 200 13.84 -0.11 4.64
C GLU A 200 13.13 -1.00 5.65
N ASN A 201 12.06 -0.47 6.23
CA ASN A 201 11.26 -1.15 7.24
C ASN A 201 10.21 -2.10 6.68
N LEU A 202 10.06 -2.19 5.34
CA LEU A 202 9.03 -2.99 4.69
C LEU A 202 9.65 -4.22 4.00
N ARG A 203 9.28 -5.40 4.48
CA ARG A 203 9.68 -6.68 3.91
C ARG A 203 8.64 -7.15 2.89
N PHE A 204 9.05 -7.20 1.62
CA PHE A 204 8.21 -7.75 0.54
C PHE A 204 8.33 -9.28 0.47
N GLN A 205 7.21 -9.96 0.31
CA GLN A 205 7.16 -11.41 0.15
C GLN A 205 6.10 -11.81 -0.90
N VAL A 206 6.47 -12.74 -1.79
CA VAL A 206 5.50 -13.45 -2.63
C VAL A 206 5.41 -14.89 -2.13
N VAL A 207 4.19 -15.33 -1.85
CA VAL A 207 3.87 -16.69 -1.44
C VAL A 207 3.18 -17.38 -2.60
N LYS A 208 3.85 -18.44 -3.09
CA LYS A 208 3.39 -19.33 -4.16
C LYS A 208 3.14 -20.72 -3.56
N ASP A 209 2.42 -21.59 -4.28
CA ASP A 209 2.32 -23.02 -3.98
C ASP A 209 1.72 -23.39 -2.60
N GLN A 210 0.89 -22.51 -2.05
CA GLN A 210 0.19 -22.75 -0.78
C GLN A 210 -1.30 -22.47 -0.92
N LYS A 211 -2.10 -23.18 -0.11
CA LYS A 211 -3.53 -22.88 0.03
C LYS A 211 -3.65 -21.53 0.74
N LYS A 212 -4.08 -20.49 0.00
CA LYS A 212 -4.16 -19.12 0.50
C LYS A 212 -4.91 -18.99 1.82
N GLU A 213 -6.05 -19.66 1.96
CA GLU A 213 -6.86 -19.64 3.19
C GLU A 213 -6.08 -20.18 4.40
N GLN A 214 -5.37 -21.29 4.21
CA GLN A 214 -4.59 -21.92 5.27
C GLN A 214 -3.44 -21.00 5.68
N TYR A 215 -2.66 -20.51 4.71
CA TYR A 215 -1.56 -19.59 4.97
C TYR A 215 -2.04 -18.33 5.69
N LEU A 216 -3.15 -17.73 5.23
CA LEU A 216 -3.72 -16.53 5.84
C LEU A 216 -4.09 -16.76 7.32
N VAL A 217 -4.79 -17.85 7.63
CA VAL A 217 -5.19 -18.15 9.01
C VAL A 217 -3.98 -18.44 9.89
N GLU A 218 -3.00 -19.20 9.41
CA GLU A 218 -1.77 -19.49 10.15
C GLU A 218 -0.96 -18.21 10.42
N TYR A 219 -0.79 -17.35 9.42
CA TYR A 219 -0.12 -16.06 9.56
C TYR A 219 -0.80 -15.15 10.57
N LEU A 220 -2.13 -15.03 10.52
CA LEU A 220 -2.88 -14.18 11.44
C LEU A 220 -2.89 -14.71 12.87
N LYS A 221 -2.84 -16.04 13.08
CA LYS A 221 -2.73 -16.63 14.42
C LYS A 221 -1.40 -16.28 15.08
N ILE A 222 -0.32 -16.33 14.31
CA ILE A 222 1.02 -15.98 14.78
C ILE A 222 1.08 -14.48 15.09
N ASN A 223 0.45 -13.64 14.27
CA ASN A 223 0.49 -12.18 14.40
C ASN A 223 -0.80 -11.56 15.00
N LYS A 224 -1.45 -12.26 15.95
CA LYS A 224 -2.82 -11.95 16.42
C LYS A 224 -3.03 -10.56 17.03
N ASN A 225 -1.96 -9.93 17.54
CA ASN A 225 -2.01 -8.62 18.23
C ASN A 225 -1.60 -7.46 17.32
N GLN A 226 -1.34 -7.73 16.03
CA GLN A 226 -0.84 -6.76 15.09
C GLN A 226 -1.94 -6.28 14.15
N SER A 227 -1.98 -4.97 13.89
CA SER A 227 -2.95 -4.40 12.95
C SER A 227 -2.56 -4.70 11.51
N GLY A 228 -3.53 -5.05 10.66
CA GLY A 228 -3.26 -5.44 9.27
C GLY A 228 -4.40 -5.24 8.29
N ILE A 229 -4.04 -5.10 7.01
CA ILE A 229 -4.98 -4.92 5.90
C ILE A 229 -4.89 -6.15 4.98
N ILE A 230 -6.03 -6.68 4.55
CA ILE A 230 -6.12 -7.80 3.61
C ILE A 230 -6.84 -7.32 2.34
N TYR A 231 -6.12 -7.21 1.23
CA TYR A 231 -6.67 -6.79 -0.05
C TYR A 231 -7.18 -7.96 -0.88
N ALA A 232 -8.40 -7.85 -1.40
CA ALA A 232 -9.00 -8.77 -2.36
C ALA A 232 -9.59 -8.01 -3.57
N ALA A 233 -9.67 -8.67 -4.72
CA ALA A 233 -10.02 -7.99 -5.97
C ALA A 233 -11.53 -7.71 -6.11
N THR A 234 -12.39 -8.48 -5.44
CA THR A 234 -13.85 -8.39 -5.59
C THR A 234 -14.57 -8.24 -4.25
N ARG A 235 -15.76 -7.61 -4.28
CA ARG A 235 -16.65 -7.49 -3.11
C ARG A 235 -16.98 -8.86 -2.51
N LYS A 236 -17.26 -9.83 -3.39
CA LYS A 236 -17.56 -11.22 -3.02
C LYS A 236 -16.42 -11.87 -2.25
N GLU A 237 -15.17 -11.69 -2.70
CA GLU A 237 -14.02 -12.24 -2.00
C GLU A 237 -13.76 -11.53 -0.67
N VAL A 238 -13.95 -10.21 -0.60
CA VAL A 238 -13.89 -9.46 0.67
C VAL A 238 -14.86 -10.05 1.70
N ASP A 239 -16.11 -10.27 1.31
CA ASP A 239 -17.14 -10.83 2.19
C ASP A 239 -16.82 -12.26 2.60
N ARG A 240 -16.35 -13.08 1.67
CA ARG A 240 -15.96 -14.46 1.93
C ARG A 240 -14.84 -14.56 2.95
N ILE A 241 -13.78 -13.76 2.78
CA ILE A 241 -12.63 -13.71 3.69
C ILE A 241 -13.06 -13.14 5.05
N TYR A 242 -13.88 -12.10 5.07
CA TYR A 242 -14.45 -11.54 6.30
C TYR A 242 -15.18 -12.59 7.13
N HIS A 243 -16.11 -13.34 6.51
CA HIS A 243 -16.85 -14.40 7.21
C HIS A 243 -15.94 -15.56 7.65
N LEU A 244 -14.96 -15.94 6.83
CA LEU A 244 -13.96 -16.95 7.17
C LEU A 244 -13.20 -16.57 8.44
N LEU A 245 -12.61 -15.38 8.47
CA LEU A 245 -11.77 -14.92 9.59
C LEU A 245 -12.60 -14.62 10.84
N LYS A 246 -13.82 -14.10 10.68
CA LYS A 246 -14.76 -13.92 11.79
C LYS A 246 -15.10 -15.26 12.46
N LYS A 247 -15.28 -16.33 11.68
CA LYS A 247 -15.50 -17.69 12.21
C LYS A 247 -14.30 -18.22 13.01
N PHE A 248 -13.08 -17.80 12.68
CA PHE A 248 -11.87 -18.11 13.44
C PHE A 248 -11.65 -17.20 14.66
N GLY A 249 -12.56 -16.26 14.94
CA GLY A 249 -12.53 -15.41 16.14
C GLY A 249 -11.66 -14.15 16.02
N PHE A 250 -11.23 -13.78 14.82
CA PHE A 250 -10.44 -12.56 14.62
C PHE A 250 -11.30 -11.29 14.76
N SER A 251 -10.74 -10.24 15.37
CA SER A 251 -11.31 -8.90 15.36
C SER A 251 -11.11 -8.26 13.98
N ILE A 252 -12.14 -8.34 13.14
CA ILE A 252 -12.04 -8.02 11.72
C ILE A 252 -13.23 -7.19 11.20
N GLY A 253 -12.93 -6.22 10.35
CA GLY A 253 -13.89 -5.46 9.55
C GLY A 253 -13.84 -5.82 8.07
N ARG A 254 -14.82 -5.32 7.30
CA ARG A 254 -14.82 -5.40 5.83
C ARG A 254 -15.05 -4.02 5.23
N TYR A 255 -14.47 -3.75 4.06
CA TYR A 255 -14.68 -2.50 3.35
C TYR A 255 -14.66 -2.69 1.83
N HIS A 256 -15.75 -2.29 1.17
CA HIS A 256 -15.81 -2.25 -0.29
C HIS A 256 -16.93 -1.32 -0.76
N GLY A 257 -16.91 -0.92 -2.04
CA GLY A 257 -17.90 0.02 -2.61
C GLY A 257 -19.36 -0.47 -2.67
N GLY A 258 -19.64 -1.72 -2.29
CA GLY A 258 -21.02 -2.22 -2.11
C GLY A 258 -21.60 -2.01 -0.71
N LEU A 259 -20.82 -1.53 0.27
CA LEU A 259 -21.34 -1.19 1.59
C LEU A 259 -21.98 0.20 1.56
N ASN A 260 -23.00 0.43 2.38
CA ASN A 260 -23.55 1.76 2.54
C ASN A 260 -22.54 2.70 3.23
N GLU A 261 -22.77 4.01 3.16
CA GLU A 261 -21.82 5.01 3.69
C GLU A 261 -21.64 4.94 5.21
N ASN A 262 -22.71 4.68 5.96
CA ASN A 262 -22.65 4.54 7.42
C ASN A 262 -21.80 3.33 7.82
N GLU A 263 -21.97 2.18 7.17
CA GLU A 263 -21.18 0.98 7.41
C GLU A 263 -19.70 1.17 7.03
N ARG A 264 -19.42 1.82 5.88
CA ARG A 264 -18.05 2.14 5.45
C ARG A 264 -17.35 3.00 6.50
N THR A 265 -18.03 4.06 6.95
CA THR A 265 -17.50 4.99 7.96
C THR A 265 -17.27 4.27 9.28
N ALA A 266 -18.25 3.49 9.76
CA ALA A 266 -18.13 2.75 11.01
C ALA A 266 -16.97 1.73 10.99
N MET A 267 -16.79 0.98 9.90
CA MET A 267 -15.69 0.01 9.76
C MET A 267 -14.33 0.69 9.64
N GLN A 268 -14.25 1.78 8.88
CA GLN A 268 -13.02 2.57 8.75
C GLN A 268 -12.62 3.18 10.09
N GLU A 269 -13.55 3.83 10.79
CA GLU A 269 -13.27 4.39 12.12
C GLU A 269 -12.89 3.31 13.11
N ALA A 270 -13.62 2.19 13.16
CA ALA A 270 -13.27 1.10 14.07
C ALA A 270 -11.84 0.57 13.84
N PHE A 271 -11.38 0.52 12.59
CA PHE A 271 -9.99 0.17 12.27
C PHE A 271 -8.99 1.29 12.63
N LEU A 272 -9.30 2.55 12.33
CA LEU A 272 -8.43 3.69 12.65
C LEU A 272 -8.20 3.83 14.16
N TYR A 273 -9.25 3.61 14.96
CA TYR A 273 -9.27 3.71 16.42
C TYR A 273 -8.83 2.42 17.14
N ASP A 274 -8.26 1.44 16.44
CA ASP A 274 -7.80 0.16 17.02
C ASP A 274 -8.90 -0.71 17.66
N ARG A 275 -10.19 -0.37 17.47
CA ARG A 275 -11.34 -1.23 17.85
C ARG A 275 -11.39 -2.52 17.03
N LEU A 276 -10.90 -2.45 15.79
CA LEU A 276 -10.66 -3.60 14.91
C LEU A 276 -9.17 -3.69 14.59
N GLN A 277 -8.60 -4.88 14.75
CA GLN A 277 -7.20 -5.14 14.42
C GLN A 277 -7.01 -5.37 12.92
N LEU A 278 -7.99 -6.02 12.27
CA LEU A 278 -7.92 -6.41 10.87
C LEU A 278 -9.01 -5.74 10.04
N ILE A 279 -8.72 -5.51 8.78
CA ILE A 279 -9.71 -5.10 7.79
C ILE A 279 -9.47 -5.79 6.45
N VAL A 280 -10.52 -6.42 5.92
CA VAL A 280 -10.51 -6.99 4.57
C VAL A 280 -11.14 -5.98 3.61
N ALA A 281 -10.49 -5.70 2.49
CA ALA A 281 -11.01 -4.69 1.59
C ALA A 281 -10.66 -4.86 0.12
N THR A 282 -11.41 -4.18 -0.75
CA THR A 282 -10.96 -3.89 -2.11
C THR A 282 -10.05 -2.66 -2.12
N ASN A 283 -9.45 -2.35 -3.28
CA ASN A 283 -8.68 -1.12 -3.50
C ASN A 283 -9.41 0.20 -3.14
N ALA A 284 -10.75 0.16 -2.99
CA ALA A 284 -11.56 1.27 -2.49
C ALA A 284 -11.17 1.68 -1.06
N PHE A 285 -10.61 0.77 -0.26
CA PHE A 285 -10.06 1.05 1.05
C PHE A 285 -8.59 1.41 0.89
N GLY A 286 -8.24 2.69 1.00
CA GLY A 286 -6.83 3.00 0.90
C GLY A 286 -6.50 4.46 0.78
N MET A 287 -6.83 5.10 -0.34
CA MET A 287 -6.22 6.38 -0.71
C MET A 287 -6.31 7.47 0.40
N GLY A 288 -7.23 7.38 1.37
CA GLY A 288 -7.33 8.31 2.51
C GLY A 288 -7.00 7.77 3.89
N ILE A 289 -6.52 6.53 4.04
CA ILE A 289 -6.27 5.95 5.37
C ILE A 289 -4.85 6.26 5.83
N ASN A 290 -4.75 6.92 6.99
CA ASN A 290 -3.48 7.30 7.60
C ASN A 290 -3.23 6.64 8.97
N LYS A 291 -3.45 5.33 9.08
CA LYS A 291 -3.06 4.58 10.27
C LYS A 291 -1.55 4.32 10.27
N SER A 292 -0.82 4.83 11.27
CA SER A 292 0.65 4.72 11.28
C SER A 292 1.15 3.31 11.58
N ASN A 293 0.39 2.56 12.37
CA ASN A 293 0.79 1.30 12.99
C ASN A 293 0.26 0.04 12.27
N VAL A 294 0.04 0.11 10.96
CA VAL A 294 -0.27 -1.09 10.17
C VAL A 294 0.99 -1.94 10.03
N ARG A 295 0.96 -3.18 10.53
CA ARG A 295 2.13 -4.05 10.61
C ARG A 295 2.28 -4.97 9.42
N PHE A 296 1.17 -5.37 8.81
CA PHE A 296 1.22 -6.13 7.58
C PHE A 296 0.12 -5.73 6.60
N VAL A 297 0.44 -5.87 5.32
CA VAL A 297 -0.53 -5.78 4.22
C VAL A 297 -0.46 -7.10 3.44
N ILE A 298 -1.58 -7.80 3.34
CA ILE A 298 -1.69 -9.06 2.61
C ILE A 298 -2.56 -8.85 1.38
N HIS A 299 -1.98 -8.99 0.20
CA HIS A 299 -2.71 -9.09 -1.06
C HIS A 299 -3.15 -10.53 -1.26
N TYR A 300 -4.40 -10.82 -0.91
CA TYR A 300 -5.01 -12.13 -1.12
C TYR A 300 -5.16 -12.46 -2.61
N GLN A 301 -5.30 -11.45 -3.45
CA GLN A 301 -5.27 -11.56 -4.91
C GLN A 301 -4.34 -10.51 -5.51
N ILE A 302 -3.77 -10.82 -6.68
CA ILE A 302 -2.86 -9.92 -7.38
C ILE A 302 -3.55 -8.59 -7.76
N PRO A 303 -2.93 -7.43 -7.47
CA PRO A 303 -3.39 -6.13 -7.97
C PRO A 303 -3.29 -6.01 -9.50
N GLY A 304 -3.94 -4.99 -10.06
CA GLY A 304 -3.91 -4.71 -11.50
C GLY A 304 -2.57 -4.15 -12.00
N SER A 305 -1.74 -3.59 -11.12
CA SER A 305 -0.46 -2.98 -11.48
C SER A 305 0.53 -2.97 -10.31
N LEU A 306 1.81 -2.73 -10.62
CA LEU A 306 2.86 -2.62 -9.60
C LEU A 306 2.74 -1.33 -8.78
N GLU A 307 2.24 -0.25 -9.37
CA GLU A 307 1.95 1.00 -8.68
C GLU A 307 0.85 0.82 -7.63
N ALA A 308 -0.26 0.16 -7.99
CA ALA A 308 -1.30 -0.17 -7.04
C ALA A 308 -0.76 -1.05 -5.90
N TYR A 309 0.00 -2.10 -6.24
CA TYR A 309 0.63 -2.97 -5.25
C TYR A 309 1.55 -2.19 -4.29
N TYR A 310 2.43 -1.35 -4.81
CA TYR A 310 3.39 -0.58 -4.01
C TYR A 310 2.70 0.47 -3.14
N GLN A 311 1.67 1.16 -3.66
CA GLN A 311 0.89 2.13 -2.89
C GLN A 311 0.12 1.44 -1.75
N GLU A 312 -0.50 0.29 -2.02
CA GLU A 312 -1.23 -0.51 -1.04
C GLU A 312 -0.29 -1.12 0.00
N ALA A 313 0.83 -1.72 -0.42
CA ALA A 313 1.86 -2.26 0.47
C ALA A 313 2.49 -1.18 1.36
N GLY A 314 2.71 0.02 0.80
CA GLY A 314 3.28 1.18 1.52
C GLY A 314 2.41 1.75 2.64
N ARG A 315 1.18 1.21 2.83
CA ARG A 315 0.34 1.49 4.00
C ARG A 315 0.90 0.87 5.27
N ALA A 316 1.64 -0.22 5.16
CA ALA A 316 2.32 -0.81 6.30
C ALA A 316 3.49 0.08 6.75
N GLY A 317 3.75 0.12 8.05
CA GLY A 317 5.00 0.63 8.61
C GLY A 317 5.21 2.14 8.43
N ARG A 318 4.17 2.96 8.44
CA ARG A 318 4.34 4.43 8.28
C ARG A 318 5.03 5.09 9.47
N ASP A 319 5.00 4.44 10.63
CA ASP A 319 5.76 4.80 11.83
C ASP A 319 7.27 4.45 11.75
N GLY A 320 7.71 3.76 10.69
CA GLY A 320 9.09 3.34 10.47
C GLY A 320 9.47 2.01 11.10
N LEU A 321 8.55 1.34 11.83
CA LEU A 321 8.80 0.04 12.43
C LEU A 321 8.70 -1.09 11.40
N SER A 322 9.30 -2.25 11.72
CA SER A 322 9.28 -3.44 10.88
C SER A 322 7.85 -3.86 10.52
N SER A 323 7.63 -4.07 9.23
CA SER A 323 6.34 -4.42 8.65
C SER A 323 6.51 -5.34 7.43
N GLU A 324 5.46 -6.08 7.08
CA GLU A 324 5.46 -7.01 5.94
C GLU A 324 4.42 -6.67 4.87
N ALA A 325 4.79 -6.87 3.60
CA ALA A 325 3.90 -6.79 2.45
C ALA A 325 3.90 -8.14 1.73
N ILE A 326 2.80 -8.88 1.82
CA ILE A 326 2.71 -10.28 1.39
C ILE A 326 1.73 -10.41 0.24
N LEU A 327 2.18 -10.90 -0.91
CA LEU A 327 1.34 -11.28 -2.03
C LEU A 327 1.08 -12.79 -2.00
N LEU A 328 -0.18 -13.19 -1.80
CA LEU A 328 -0.63 -14.57 -1.98
C LEU A 328 -0.95 -14.81 -3.45
N PHE A 329 0.04 -15.25 -4.21
CA PHE A 329 -0.07 -15.34 -5.66
C PHE A 329 -0.73 -16.66 -6.10
N ALA A 330 -1.74 -16.55 -6.97
CA ALA A 330 -2.23 -17.67 -7.76
C ALA A 330 -2.44 -17.22 -9.22
N PRO A 331 -1.97 -17.97 -10.22
CA PRO A 331 -2.08 -17.57 -11.63
C PRO A 331 -3.50 -17.30 -12.11
N GLN A 332 -4.51 -17.96 -11.50
CA GLN A 332 -5.91 -17.76 -11.88
C GLN A 332 -6.41 -16.34 -11.57
N ASP A 333 -5.83 -15.64 -10.59
CA ASP A 333 -6.26 -14.28 -10.24
C ASP A 333 -5.94 -13.25 -11.33
N ILE A 334 -4.96 -13.52 -12.19
CA ILE A 334 -4.63 -12.68 -13.34
C ILE A 334 -5.87 -12.52 -14.25
N GLN A 335 -6.69 -13.56 -14.37
CA GLN A 335 -7.90 -13.52 -15.18
C GLN A 335 -8.95 -12.55 -14.64
N VAL A 336 -8.99 -12.35 -13.32
CA VAL A 336 -9.88 -11.37 -12.69
C VAL A 336 -9.48 -9.95 -13.13
N GLN A 337 -8.19 -9.65 -13.14
CA GLN A 337 -7.69 -8.35 -13.60
C GLN A 337 -7.90 -8.15 -15.10
N LYS A 338 -7.64 -9.18 -15.92
CA LYS A 338 -7.94 -9.14 -17.36
C LYS A 338 -9.42 -8.87 -17.63
N PHE A 339 -10.32 -9.52 -16.88
CA PHE A 339 -11.76 -9.28 -16.99
C PHE A 339 -12.11 -7.81 -16.68
N PHE A 340 -11.52 -7.21 -15.63
CA PHE A 340 -11.74 -5.79 -15.33
C PHE A 340 -11.25 -4.87 -16.45
N ILE A 341 -10.10 -5.15 -17.05
CA ILE A 341 -9.58 -4.36 -18.19
C ILE A 341 -10.55 -4.46 -19.39
N GLN A 342 -11.03 -5.67 -19.70
CA GLN A 342 -11.96 -5.90 -20.82
C GLN A 342 -13.30 -5.20 -20.64
N GLN A 343 -13.86 -5.22 -19.43
CA GLN A 343 -15.14 -4.59 -19.09
C GLN A 343 -15.06 -3.07 -18.91
N SER A 344 -13.85 -2.50 -18.85
CA SER A 344 -13.69 -1.06 -18.68
C SER A 344 -14.19 -0.30 -19.92
N GLN A 345 -14.89 0.83 -19.72
CA GLN A 345 -15.33 1.73 -20.80
C GLN A 345 -14.19 2.60 -21.37
N ARG A 346 -12.95 2.11 -21.29
CA ARG A 346 -11.76 2.81 -21.75
C ARG A 346 -11.55 2.57 -23.25
N GLU A 347 -10.85 3.50 -23.89
CA GLU A 347 -10.39 3.32 -25.27
C GLU A 347 -9.39 2.17 -25.37
N GLU A 348 -9.27 1.55 -26.54
CA GLU A 348 -8.40 0.37 -26.72
C GLU A 348 -6.92 0.68 -26.42
N GLU A 349 -6.45 1.89 -26.74
CA GLU A 349 -5.09 2.32 -26.39
C GLU A 349 -4.87 2.35 -24.87
N GLN A 350 -5.87 2.79 -24.09
CA GLN A 350 -5.79 2.81 -22.64
C GLN A 350 -5.88 1.40 -22.04
N LYS A 351 -6.70 0.51 -22.61
CA LYS A 351 -6.73 -0.90 -22.20
C LYS A 351 -5.39 -1.59 -22.43
N GLN A 352 -4.72 -1.28 -23.55
CA GLN A 352 -3.39 -1.82 -23.84
C GLN A 352 -2.36 -1.42 -22.77
N LYS A 353 -2.40 -0.17 -22.32
CA LYS A 353 -1.54 0.33 -21.21
C LYS A 353 -1.82 -0.41 -19.90
N GLU A 354 -3.08 -0.70 -19.58
CA GLU A 354 -3.41 -1.51 -18.39
C GLU A 354 -2.94 -2.96 -18.51
N TYR A 355 -2.95 -3.56 -19.69
CA TYR A 355 -2.38 -4.88 -19.90
C TYR A 355 -0.86 -4.90 -19.70
N GLU A 356 -0.15 -3.85 -20.11
CA GLU A 356 1.29 -3.70 -19.87
C GLU A 356 1.60 -3.58 -18.37
N LYS A 357 0.82 -2.78 -17.65
CA LYS A 357 0.88 -2.67 -16.18
C LYS A 357 0.64 -4.00 -15.48
N LEU A 358 -0.40 -4.73 -15.90
CA LEU A 358 -0.71 -6.06 -15.36
C LEU A 358 0.40 -7.08 -15.69
N LYS A 359 1.03 -6.97 -16.86
CA LYS A 359 2.18 -7.80 -17.26
C LYS A 359 3.35 -7.58 -16.30
N ALA A 360 3.72 -6.33 -16.01
CA ALA A 360 4.78 -6.03 -15.04
C ALA A 360 4.47 -6.57 -13.63
N MET A 361 3.23 -6.43 -13.16
CA MET A 361 2.81 -7.00 -11.86
C MET A 361 2.85 -8.54 -11.87
N THR A 362 2.52 -9.16 -13.00
CA THR A 362 2.61 -10.61 -13.20
C THR A 362 4.07 -11.08 -13.18
N GLU A 363 4.96 -10.38 -13.88
CA GLU A 363 6.40 -10.66 -13.87
C GLU A 363 6.97 -10.57 -12.45
N TYR A 364 6.65 -9.49 -11.70
CA TYR A 364 7.01 -9.35 -10.29
C TYR A 364 6.59 -10.55 -9.44
N ALA A 365 5.40 -11.11 -9.67
CA ALA A 365 4.96 -12.29 -8.94
C ALA A 365 5.78 -13.55 -9.26
N TYR A 366 6.42 -13.63 -10.43
CA TYR A 366 7.17 -14.79 -10.88
C TYR A 366 8.68 -14.72 -10.62
N ILE A 367 9.27 -13.52 -10.46
CA ILE A 367 10.72 -13.40 -10.29
C ILE A 367 11.23 -14.15 -9.05
N GLU A 368 12.46 -14.65 -9.16
CA GLU A 368 13.23 -15.25 -8.07
C GLU A 368 14.39 -14.31 -7.61
N SER A 369 14.60 -13.20 -8.32
CA SER A 369 15.53 -12.14 -7.94
C SER A 369 14.94 -11.24 -6.84
N CYS A 370 15.71 -10.25 -6.38
CA CYS A 370 15.28 -9.34 -5.33
C CYS A 370 13.97 -8.61 -5.69
N LEU A 371 12.91 -8.84 -4.90
CA LEU A 371 11.58 -8.22 -5.09
C LEU A 371 11.64 -6.69 -5.06
N GLN A 372 12.36 -6.13 -4.08
CA GLN A 372 12.43 -4.69 -3.93
C GLN A 372 13.20 -4.00 -5.05
N GLN A 373 14.35 -4.56 -5.43
CA GLN A 373 15.13 -4.11 -6.58
C GLN A 373 14.28 -4.06 -7.86
N TYR A 374 13.42 -5.06 -8.11
CA TYR A 374 12.50 -5.03 -9.25
C TYR A 374 11.53 -3.84 -9.19
N ILE A 375 10.95 -3.57 -8.01
CA ILE A 375 10.07 -2.41 -7.81
C ILE A 375 10.81 -1.10 -8.05
N LEU A 376 12.02 -0.94 -7.50
CA LEU A 376 12.82 0.28 -7.66
C LEU A 376 13.17 0.50 -9.13
N ASN A 377 13.62 -0.54 -9.84
CA ASN A 377 13.93 -0.46 -11.27
C ASN A 377 12.70 -0.06 -12.10
N TYR A 378 11.51 -0.57 -11.75
CA TYR A 378 10.25 -0.21 -12.42
C TYR A 378 9.93 1.29 -12.32
N PHE A 379 10.26 1.92 -11.18
CA PHE A 379 10.12 3.37 -11.00
C PHE A 379 11.33 4.18 -11.50
N GLY A 380 12.31 3.53 -12.13
CA GLY A 380 13.50 4.18 -12.69
C GLY A 380 14.65 4.38 -11.70
N GLU A 381 14.64 3.70 -10.55
CA GLU A 381 15.71 3.76 -9.55
C GLU A 381 16.55 2.48 -9.59
N THR A 382 17.86 2.63 -9.82
CA THR A 382 18.80 1.49 -9.78
C THR A 382 19.25 1.24 -8.35
N SER A 383 19.21 -0.02 -7.92
CA SER A 383 19.61 -0.42 -6.55
C SER A 383 20.31 -1.77 -6.52
N SER A 384 21.05 -2.06 -5.45
CA SER A 384 21.54 -3.40 -5.13
C SER A 384 20.43 -4.28 -4.52
N PRO A 385 20.58 -5.62 -4.48
CA PRO A 385 19.66 -6.48 -3.75
C PRO A 385 19.47 -6.03 -2.30
N CYS A 386 18.22 -6.04 -1.81
CA CYS A 386 17.89 -5.43 -0.51
C CYS A 386 18.25 -6.30 0.71
N ASN A 387 18.63 -7.56 0.51
CA ASN A 387 18.99 -8.51 1.57
C ASN A 387 17.93 -8.75 2.66
N ARG A 388 16.66 -8.34 2.42
CA ARG A 388 15.55 -8.46 3.39
C ARG A 388 14.26 -9.02 2.80
N CYS A 389 14.06 -8.92 1.48
CA CYS A 389 12.83 -9.44 0.86
C CYS A 389 12.80 -10.97 0.91
N GLY A 390 11.62 -11.53 0.70
CA GLY A 390 11.39 -12.97 0.74
C GLY A 390 12.18 -13.77 -0.29
N ASN A 391 12.75 -13.15 -1.33
CA ASN A 391 13.64 -13.80 -2.29
C ASN A 391 15.12 -13.70 -1.89
N CYS A 392 15.53 -12.59 -1.25
CA CYS A 392 16.91 -12.42 -0.76
C CYS A 392 17.20 -13.26 0.49
N LEU A 393 16.22 -13.36 1.39
CA LEU A 393 16.32 -14.17 2.61
C LEU A 393 16.03 -15.66 2.37
N ASP A 394 15.98 -16.06 1.11
CA ASP A 394 15.61 -17.42 0.72
C ASP A 394 16.85 -18.29 0.59
N ASP A 395 17.25 -18.92 1.69
CA ASP A 395 18.37 -19.83 1.83
C ASP A 395 18.05 -21.29 1.44
N ARG A 396 16.83 -21.56 0.96
CA ARG A 396 16.38 -22.91 0.62
C ARG A 396 17.21 -23.52 -0.50
N GLU A 397 17.50 -24.80 -0.35
CA GLU A 397 18.25 -25.58 -1.34
C GLU A 397 17.49 -25.59 -2.69
N ILE A 398 18.22 -25.25 -3.75
CA ILE A 398 17.68 -25.18 -5.11
C ILE A 398 17.92 -26.54 -5.77
N VAL A 399 16.85 -27.28 -6.03
CA VAL A 399 16.92 -28.56 -6.73
C VAL A 399 16.52 -28.36 -8.19
N GLU A 400 17.36 -28.80 -9.12
CA GLU A 400 16.98 -28.85 -10.52
C GLU A 400 15.93 -29.95 -10.75
N VAL A 401 14.78 -29.55 -11.29
CA VAL A 401 13.64 -30.44 -11.62
C VAL A 401 13.27 -30.39 -13.10
N THR A 402 14.20 -29.96 -13.97
CA THR A 402 13.98 -29.79 -15.42
C THR A 402 13.40 -31.03 -16.06
N THR A 403 13.98 -32.21 -15.80
CA THR A 403 13.54 -33.47 -16.40
C THR A 403 12.11 -33.83 -15.96
N GLN A 404 11.81 -33.69 -14.66
CA GLN A 404 10.48 -33.95 -14.12
C GLN A 404 9.46 -32.95 -14.67
N ALA A 405 9.85 -31.67 -14.83
CA ALA A 405 9.02 -30.66 -15.45
C ALA A 405 8.71 -31.02 -16.92
N GLN A 406 9.72 -31.42 -17.69
CA GLN A 406 9.54 -31.91 -19.06
C GLN A 406 8.60 -33.11 -19.10
N MET A 407 8.70 -34.08 -18.19
CA MET A 407 7.75 -35.21 -18.11
C MET A 407 6.30 -34.73 -17.97
N VAL A 408 6.04 -33.79 -17.06
CA VAL A 408 4.70 -33.23 -16.83
C VAL A 408 4.17 -32.51 -18.08
N LEU A 409 4.96 -31.60 -18.64
CA LEU A 409 4.59 -30.78 -19.80
C LEU A 409 4.35 -31.65 -21.05
N SER A 410 5.21 -32.66 -21.23
CA SER A 410 5.21 -33.62 -22.34
C SER A 410 3.99 -34.54 -22.27
N CYS A 411 3.59 -34.91 -21.05
CA CYS A 411 2.37 -35.68 -20.80
C CYS A 411 1.11 -34.85 -21.12
N LEU A 412 1.05 -33.59 -20.65
CA LEU A 412 -0.10 -32.74 -20.89
C LEU A 412 -0.33 -32.47 -22.39
N LYS A 413 0.75 -32.24 -23.16
CA LYS A 413 0.68 -32.11 -24.63
C LYS A 413 0.14 -33.37 -25.30
N ARG A 414 0.60 -34.56 -24.88
CA ARG A 414 0.11 -35.85 -25.42
C ARG A 414 -1.34 -36.14 -25.06
N MET A 415 -1.81 -35.62 -23.93
CA MET A 415 -3.22 -35.69 -23.52
C MET A 415 -4.11 -34.66 -24.24
N GLY A 416 -3.55 -33.85 -25.16
CA GLY A 416 -4.29 -32.86 -25.93
C GLY A 416 -4.73 -31.62 -25.15
N GLU A 417 -4.16 -31.37 -23.96
CA GLU A 417 -4.44 -30.16 -23.14
C GLU A 417 -5.92 -29.94 -22.75
N ASN A 418 -6.71 -31.03 -22.70
CA ASN A 418 -8.15 -30.99 -22.42
C ASN A 418 -8.52 -31.49 -21.00
N TYR A 419 -7.53 -31.60 -20.10
CA TYR A 419 -7.71 -32.23 -18.80
C TYR A 419 -7.09 -31.42 -17.65
N GLY A 420 -7.68 -31.55 -16.47
CA GLY A 420 -7.19 -30.89 -15.25
C GLY A 420 -6.07 -31.65 -14.53
N LYS A 421 -5.49 -30.99 -13.52
CA LYS A 421 -4.34 -31.48 -12.74
C LYS A 421 -4.50 -32.90 -12.17
N GLN A 422 -5.70 -33.28 -11.74
CA GLN A 422 -5.96 -34.60 -11.17
C GLN A 422 -5.78 -35.73 -12.19
N MET A 423 -6.28 -35.53 -13.42
CA MET A 423 -6.12 -36.53 -14.48
C MET A 423 -4.65 -36.63 -14.91
N LEU A 424 -3.99 -35.47 -15.09
CA LEU A 424 -2.57 -35.41 -15.46
C LEU A 424 -1.70 -36.15 -14.43
N MET A 425 -1.90 -35.88 -13.13
CA MET A 425 -1.22 -36.56 -12.04
C MET A 425 -1.43 -38.08 -12.11
N LYS A 426 -2.67 -38.54 -12.30
CA LYS A 426 -2.98 -39.98 -12.37
C LYS A 426 -2.30 -40.69 -13.54
N VAL A 427 -2.20 -40.04 -14.70
CA VAL A 427 -1.50 -40.57 -15.88
C VAL A 427 0.00 -40.68 -15.60
N LEU A 428 0.62 -39.61 -15.07
CA LEU A 428 2.05 -39.60 -14.73
C LEU A 428 2.41 -40.63 -13.64
N ALA A 429 1.54 -40.81 -12.65
CA ALA A 429 1.71 -41.79 -11.58
C ALA A 429 1.41 -43.24 -12.02
N GLY A 430 0.88 -43.46 -13.23
CA GLY A 430 0.56 -44.80 -13.73
C GLY A 430 -0.65 -45.43 -13.03
N SER A 431 -1.67 -44.63 -12.71
CA SER A 431 -2.90 -45.13 -12.06
C SER A 431 -3.62 -46.18 -12.92
N LYS A 432 -4.15 -47.22 -12.26
CA LYS A 432 -4.88 -48.33 -12.90
C LYS A 432 -6.39 -48.08 -13.05
N GLU A 433 -6.85 -46.86 -12.82
CA GLU A 433 -8.26 -46.49 -12.93
C GLU A 433 -8.82 -46.79 -14.33
N GLN A 434 -10.01 -47.40 -14.38
CA GLN A 434 -10.68 -47.77 -15.64
C GLN A 434 -10.90 -46.58 -16.58
N LYS A 435 -11.13 -45.39 -16.03
CA LYS A 435 -11.28 -44.14 -16.80
C LYS A 435 -10.05 -43.80 -17.64
N LEU A 436 -8.83 -44.09 -17.17
CA LEU A 436 -7.60 -43.84 -17.93
C LEU A 436 -7.47 -44.81 -19.10
N ARG A 437 -7.89 -46.06 -18.92
CA ARG A 437 -7.91 -47.07 -20.00
C ARG A 437 -8.94 -46.73 -21.06
N ALA A 438 -10.13 -46.31 -20.64
CA ALA A 438 -11.20 -45.89 -21.55
C ALA A 438 -10.77 -44.70 -22.43
N LEU A 439 -9.94 -43.80 -21.90
CA LEU A 439 -9.36 -42.67 -22.64
C LEU A 439 -8.08 -43.03 -23.41
N GLY A 440 -7.60 -44.28 -23.33
CA GLY A 440 -6.41 -44.75 -24.03
C GLY A 440 -5.08 -44.23 -23.48
N PHE A 441 -5.06 -43.60 -22.30
CA PHE A 441 -3.85 -42.96 -21.77
C PHE A 441 -2.75 -43.93 -21.33
N GLU A 442 -3.08 -45.20 -21.10
CA GLU A 442 -2.10 -46.26 -20.81
C GLU A 442 -1.11 -46.49 -21.97
N ARG A 443 -1.45 -46.07 -23.19
CA ARG A 443 -0.62 -46.21 -24.39
C ARG A 443 0.34 -45.05 -24.58
N LEU A 444 0.20 -43.97 -23.81
CA LEU A 444 1.08 -42.81 -23.92
C LEU A 444 2.47 -43.17 -23.42
N SER A 445 3.51 -42.72 -24.14
CA SER A 445 4.90 -42.87 -23.71
C SER A 445 5.20 -42.18 -22.36
N THR A 446 4.31 -41.30 -21.91
CA THR A 446 4.41 -40.56 -20.64
C THR A 446 3.64 -41.20 -19.48
N TYR A 447 2.89 -42.27 -19.73
CA TYR A 447 2.15 -42.99 -18.70
C TYR A 447 3.12 -43.66 -17.71
N GLY A 448 2.94 -43.39 -16.43
CA GLY A 448 3.76 -43.99 -15.37
C GLY A 448 5.21 -43.50 -15.32
N LEU A 449 5.60 -42.43 -16.02
CA LEU A 449 6.96 -41.87 -15.95
C LEU A 449 7.35 -41.42 -14.54
N MET A 450 6.36 -41.08 -13.70
CA MET A 450 6.55 -40.64 -12.32
C MET A 450 6.08 -41.68 -11.30
N LYS A 451 5.99 -42.97 -11.67
CA LYS A 451 5.53 -44.06 -10.79
C LYS A 451 6.37 -44.25 -9.51
N ASN A 452 7.62 -43.78 -9.52
CA ASN A 452 8.52 -43.84 -8.38
C ASN A 452 8.34 -42.65 -7.41
N GLN A 453 7.47 -41.70 -7.74
CA GLN A 453 7.07 -40.60 -6.87
C GLN A 453 5.65 -40.83 -6.36
N SER A 454 5.37 -40.35 -5.16
CA SER A 454 4.00 -40.35 -4.65
C SER A 454 3.10 -39.45 -5.51
N GLN A 455 1.80 -39.75 -5.51
CA GLN A 455 0.81 -38.89 -6.15
C GLN A 455 0.83 -37.47 -5.55
N LYS A 456 1.16 -37.35 -4.26
CA LYS A 456 1.31 -36.07 -3.57
C LYS A 456 2.48 -35.27 -4.12
N GLU A 457 3.65 -35.86 -4.28
CA GLU A 457 4.83 -35.19 -4.85
C GLU A 457 4.61 -34.79 -6.31
N THR A 458 4.00 -35.69 -7.10
CA THR A 458 3.63 -35.39 -8.49
C THR A 458 2.65 -34.22 -8.56
N MET A 459 1.63 -34.21 -7.69
CA MET A 459 0.68 -33.11 -7.61
C MET A 459 1.37 -31.80 -7.20
N GLN A 460 2.26 -31.84 -6.21
CA GLN A 460 3.02 -30.65 -5.79
C GLN A 460 3.92 -30.12 -6.91
N LEU A 461 4.50 -30.98 -7.75
CA LEU A 461 5.25 -30.55 -8.93
C LEU A 461 4.32 -29.90 -9.98
N ILE A 462 3.14 -30.47 -10.23
CA ILE A 462 2.16 -29.87 -11.14
C ILE A 462 1.71 -28.50 -10.62
N GLU A 463 1.44 -28.39 -9.33
CA GLU A 463 1.07 -27.12 -8.68
C GLU A 463 2.22 -26.11 -8.76
N TYR A 464 3.46 -26.55 -8.53
CA TYR A 464 4.66 -25.74 -8.74
C TYR A 464 4.76 -25.19 -10.16
N LEU A 465 4.55 -26.04 -11.17
CA LEU A 465 4.61 -25.62 -12.57
C LEU A 465 3.49 -24.65 -12.93
N ILE A 466 2.32 -24.78 -12.31
CA ILE A 466 1.22 -23.81 -12.44
C ILE A 466 1.63 -22.49 -11.80
N SER A 467 2.01 -22.50 -10.52
CA SER A 467 2.34 -21.29 -9.76
C SER A 467 3.58 -20.55 -10.25
N ASN A 468 4.41 -21.18 -11.08
CA ASN A 468 5.56 -20.56 -11.74
C ASN A 468 5.34 -20.30 -13.25
N GLY A 469 4.11 -20.49 -13.73
CA GLY A 469 3.68 -20.03 -15.04
C GLY A 469 4.14 -20.90 -16.21
N TYR A 470 4.60 -22.11 -15.96
CA TYR A 470 4.86 -23.13 -16.98
C TYR A 470 3.57 -23.80 -17.47
N LEU A 471 2.56 -23.84 -16.60
CA LEU A 471 1.21 -24.32 -16.88
C LEU A 471 0.18 -23.23 -16.56
N LEU A 472 -0.87 -23.15 -17.37
CA LEU A 472 -2.02 -22.26 -17.15
C LEU A 472 -3.28 -23.10 -16.91
N THR A 473 -4.07 -22.73 -15.90
CA THR A 473 -5.43 -23.26 -15.73
C THR A 473 -6.42 -22.42 -16.51
N VAL A 474 -7.21 -23.05 -17.38
CA VAL A 474 -8.32 -22.41 -18.09
C VAL A 474 -9.61 -22.79 -17.36
N ASN A 475 -10.32 -21.77 -16.88
CA ASN A 475 -11.54 -21.94 -16.11
C ASN A 475 -12.74 -22.21 -17.04
N GLY A 476 -13.60 -23.16 -16.64
CA GLY A 476 -14.85 -23.57 -17.26
C GLY A 476 -15.64 -24.44 -16.27
N GLU A 477 -16.70 -25.13 -16.70
CA GLU A 477 -17.42 -26.09 -15.83
C GLU A 477 -16.47 -27.17 -15.26
N TYR A 478 -15.43 -27.50 -16.02
CA TYR A 478 -14.31 -28.34 -15.59
C TYR A 478 -12.97 -27.66 -15.93
N PRO A 479 -12.13 -27.28 -14.94
CA PRO A 479 -10.86 -26.61 -15.20
C PRO A 479 -9.86 -27.52 -15.92
N ILE A 480 -9.32 -27.04 -17.05
CA ILE A 480 -8.30 -27.75 -17.85
C ILE A 480 -6.94 -27.06 -17.74
N LEU A 481 -5.86 -27.78 -18.04
CA LEU A 481 -4.50 -27.25 -18.07
C LEU A 481 -4.01 -27.07 -19.51
N LYS A 482 -3.29 -25.97 -19.75
CA LYS A 482 -2.53 -25.72 -20.99
C LYS A 482 -1.07 -25.44 -20.68
N VAL A 483 -0.17 -25.82 -21.58
CA VAL A 483 1.25 -25.44 -21.52
C VAL A 483 1.39 -23.99 -22.00
N THR A 484 2.08 -23.15 -21.23
CA THR A 484 2.35 -21.75 -21.61
C THR A 484 3.54 -21.67 -22.57
N GLU A 485 3.81 -20.49 -23.15
CA GLU A 485 5.02 -20.27 -23.95
C GLU A 485 6.29 -20.58 -23.17
N ARG A 486 6.35 -20.21 -21.88
CA ARG A 486 7.43 -20.55 -20.96
C ARG A 486 7.57 -22.07 -20.78
N GLY A 487 6.46 -22.78 -20.61
CA GLY A 487 6.46 -24.25 -20.57
C GLY A 487 6.97 -24.88 -21.87
N ILE A 488 6.74 -24.26 -23.03
CA ILE A 488 7.27 -24.73 -24.31
C ILE A 488 8.80 -24.56 -24.37
N GLN A 489 9.37 -23.47 -23.82
CA GLN A 489 10.82 -23.28 -23.75
C GLN A 489 11.49 -24.41 -22.95
N VAL A 490 10.91 -24.78 -21.80
CA VAL A 490 11.38 -25.92 -21.00
C VAL A 490 11.30 -27.24 -21.78
N LEU A 491 10.19 -27.47 -22.49
CA LEU A 491 10.02 -28.67 -23.32
C LEU A 491 11.08 -28.79 -24.43
N LYS A 492 11.51 -27.66 -24.98
CA LYS A 492 12.57 -27.59 -26.00
C LYS A 492 13.98 -27.64 -25.42
N GLY A 493 14.13 -27.71 -24.10
CA GLY A 493 15.42 -27.65 -23.41
C GLY A 493 16.07 -26.27 -23.44
N GLN A 494 15.29 -25.21 -23.69
CA GLN A 494 15.77 -23.83 -23.78
C GLN A 494 15.76 -23.12 -22.43
N GLU A 495 15.02 -23.64 -21.45
CA GLU A 495 14.96 -23.14 -20.07
C GLU A 495 15.05 -24.32 -19.09
N ALA A 496 15.94 -24.23 -18.10
CA ALA A 496 16.00 -25.18 -16.98
C ALA A 496 14.99 -24.80 -15.90
N VAL A 497 14.44 -25.80 -15.19
CA VAL A 497 13.48 -25.60 -14.11
C VAL A 497 14.13 -25.96 -12.79
N TYR A 498 14.21 -24.98 -11.91
CA TYR A 498 14.69 -25.15 -10.55
C TYR A 498 13.51 -25.02 -9.59
N ARG A 499 13.50 -25.77 -8.49
CA ARG A 499 12.45 -25.73 -7.46
C ARG A 499 13.08 -25.68 -6.07
N LYS A 500 12.52 -24.82 -5.21
CA LYS A 500 12.86 -24.74 -3.78
C LYS A 500 11.78 -25.45 -2.94
N GLU A 501 12.14 -25.96 -1.77
CA GLU A 501 11.20 -26.56 -0.80
C GLU A 501 10.14 -25.55 -0.28
N PRO A 502 8.94 -25.91 0.21
CA PRO A 502 7.92 -24.94 0.64
C PRO A 502 8.30 -24.10 1.89
N LYS A 503 7.97 -22.79 1.89
CA LYS A 503 8.21 -21.86 3.03
C LYS A 503 7.35 -22.20 4.26
N LYS A 504 7.96 -22.17 5.45
CA LYS A 504 7.23 -22.08 6.73
C LYS A 504 6.82 -20.62 7.01
N VAL A 505 5.66 -20.43 7.64
CA VAL A 505 5.20 -19.11 8.10
C VAL A 505 6.14 -18.60 9.18
N GLN A 506 6.58 -17.35 9.08
CA GLN A 506 7.45 -16.70 10.06
C GLN A 506 6.63 -15.72 10.91
N GLN A 507 7.01 -15.59 12.18
CA GLN A 507 6.48 -14.59 13.10
C GLN A 507 7.11 -13.24 12.81
N LEU A 508 6.31 -12.17 12.75
CA LEU A 508 6.86 -10.82 12.80
C LEU A 508 7.58 -10.70 14.14
N SER A 509 8.88 -10.40 14.10
CA SER A 509 9.80 -10.40 15.25
C SER A 509 9.10 -10.04 16.57
N ASP A 510 9.15 -10.97 17.53
CA ASP A 510 8.96 -10.66 18.94
C ASP A 510 10.17 -9.81 19.35
N GLU A 511 10.13 -8.51 19.09
CA GLU A 511 10.83 -7.59 19.99
C GLU A 511 10.19 -7.84 21.35
N GLU A 512 11.02 -8.19 22.33
CA GLU A 512 10.65 -8.47 23.73
C GLU A 512 9.39 -7.69 24.09
N THR A 513 8.35 -8.39 24.56
CA THR A 513 7.09 -7.77 24.99
C THR A 513 7.42 -6.74 26.06
N ASP A 514 7.72 -5.52 25.64
CA ASP A 514 8.13 -4.45 26.52
C ASP A 514 6.86 -4.10 27.28
N THR A 515 6.82 -4.56 28.53
CA THR A 515 5.66 -4.39 29.41
C THR A 515 5.30 -2.91 29.54
N LEU A 516 6.30 -2.02 29.44
CA LEU A 516 6.06 -0.58 29.43
C LEU A 516 5.42 -0.14 28.12
N PHE A 517 5.86 -0.64 26.96
CA PHE A 517 5.25 -0.31 25.67
C PHE A 517 3.76 -0.64 25.63
N GLU A 518 3.35 -1.84 26.05
CA GLU A 518 1.93 -2.22 26.07
C GLU A 518 1.12 -1.33 27.03
N VAL A 519 1.69 -0.98 28.18
CA VAL A 519 1.07 -0.08 29.16
C VAL A 519 0.92 1.34 28.61
N LEU A 520 1.93 1.86 27.92
CA LEU A 520 1.84 3.15 27.24
C LEU A 520 0.85 3.11 26.09
N ARG A 521 0.72 1.96 25.42
CA ARG A 521 -0.26 1.72 24.34
C ARG A 521 -1.69 1.76 24.87
N GLU A 522 -1.94 1.15 26.02
CA GLU A 522 -3.23 1.23 26.73
C GLU A 522 -3.54 2.67 27.14
N LEU A 523 -2.62 3.35 27.83
CA LEU A 523 -2.80 4.75 28.24
C LEU A 523 -3.11 5.66 27.04
N ARG A 524 -2.39 5.49 25.93
CA ARG A 524 -2.64 6.22 24.70
C ARG A 524 -4.06 5.98 24.19
N THR A 525 -4.55 4.75 24.28
CA THR A 525 -5.89 4.38 23.81
C THR A 525 -6.97 5.07 24.64
N ASP A 526 -6.79 5.12 25.96
CA ASP A 526 -7.70 5.80 26.87
C ASP A 526 -7.76 7.32 26.57
N LEU A 527 -6.59 7.97 26.50
CA LEU A 527 -6.49 9.40 26.20
C LEU A 527 -7.03 9.75 24.81
N ALA A 528 -6.80 8.88 23.82
CA ALA A 528 -7.31 9.07 22.47
C ALA A 528 -8.85 8.95 22.43
N SER A 529 -9.41 8.01 23.20
CA SER A 529 -10.86 7.87 23.35
C SER A 529 -11.49 9.10 24.00
N GLU A 530 -10.89 9.62 25.09
CA GLU A 530 -11.35 10.84 25.76
C GLU A 530 -11.30 12.07 24.83
N ALA A 531 -10.26 12.19 24.02
CA ALA A 531 -10.09 13.28 23.07
C ALA A 531 -10.87 13.11 21.76
N GLY A 532 -11.50 11.95 21.53
CA GLY A 532 -12.22 11.65 20.29
C GLY A 532 -11.32 11.64 19.05
N VAL A 533 -10.07 11.18 19.19
CA VAL A 533 -9.07 11.13 18.10
C VAL A 533 -8.49 9.71 17.96
N PRO A 534 -7.97 9.31 16.79
CA PRO A 534 -7.30 8.02 16.65
C PRO A 534 -6.03 7.90 17.53
N PRO A 535 -5.68 6.72 18.08
CA PRO A 535 -4.54 6.58 19.01
C PRO A 535 -3.21 7.12 18.51
N TYR A 536 -2.87 6.86 17.24
CA TYR A 536 -1.61 7.31 16.64
C TYR A 536 -1.46 8.84 16.57
N VAL A 537 -2.56 9.58 16.69
CA VAL A 537 -2.58 11.05 16.71
C VAL A 537 -2.01 11.59 18.02
N VAL A 538 -2.25 10.90 19.14
CA VAL A 538 -1.63 11.21 20.43
C VAL A 538 -0.11 10.98 20.30
N PHE A 539 0.32 9.73 20.15
CA PHE A 539 1.71 9.35 19.86
C PHE A 539 1.77 8.11 18.95
N SER A 540 2.72 8.06 18.01
CA SER A 540 2.94 6.87 17.17
C SER A 540 3.51 5.71 17.99
N ASP A 541 3.39 4.47 17.51
CA ASP A 541 4.04 3.32 18.14
C ASP A 541 5.56 3.49 18.21
N SER A 542 6.19 4.10 17.21
CA SER A 542 7.63 4.43 17.26
C SER A 542 7.97 5.41 18.38
N THR A 543 7.12 6.41 18.63
CA THR A 543 7.28 7.34 19.75
C THR A 543 7.15 6.60 21.08
N LEU A 544 6.16 5.71 21.22
CA LEU A 544 5.97 4.92 22.44
C LEU A 544 7.12 3.94 22.71
N LYS A 545 7.66 3.30 21.66
CA LYS A 545 8.86 2.46 21.80
C LYS A 545 10.07 3.25 22.25
N GLU A 546 10.28 4.44 21.68
CA GLU A 546 11.36 5.33 22.11
C GLU A 546 11.17 5.78 23.57
N MET A 547 9.94 6.12 23.98
CA MET A 547 9.61 6.39 25.39
C MET A 547 9.90 5.21 26.30
N SER A 548 9.58 3.99 25.88
CA SER A 548 9.77 2.79 26.70
C SER A 548 11.26 2.46 26.88
N ARG A 549 12.07 2.75 25.85
CA ARG A 549 13.54 2.62 25.88
C ARG A 549 14.24 3.71 26.68
N ILE A 550 13.86 4.98 26.48
CA ILE A 550 14.54 6.14 27.09
C ILE A 550 14.04 6.40 28.52
N ARG A 551 12.76 6.13 28.80
CA ARG A 551 12.09 6.38 30.09
C ARG A 551 12.27 7.82 30.59
N PRO A 552 11.77 8.83 29.85
CA PRO A 552 11.91 10.22 30.24
C PRO A 552 11.31 10.48 31.63
N SER A 553 12.06 11.20 32.45
CA SER A 553 11.70 11.56 33.82
C SER A 553 11.24 13.02 33.96
N SER A 554 11.43 13.82 32.91
CA SER A 554 11.10 15.25 32.87
C SER A 554 10.49 15.67 31.53
N ARG A 555 9.79 16.81 31.54
CA ARG A 555 9.25 17.43 30.30
C ARG A 555 10.34 17.74 29.27
N LEU A 556 11.52 18.15 29.73
CA LEU A 556 12.66 18.44 28.85
C LEU A 556 13.18 17.18 28.16
N GLU A 557 13.30 16.06 28.89
CA GLU A 557 13.67 14.77 28.32
C GLU A 557 12.60 14.26 27.35
N MET A 558 11.32 14.46 27.68
CA MET A 558 10.21 14.07 26.81
C MET A 558 10.21 14.83 25.48
N LEU A 559 10.62 16.11 25.46
CA LEU A 559 10.81 16.89 24.22
C LEU A 559 11.96 16.39 23.34
N GLN A 560 12.88 15.59 23.86
CA GLN A 560 13.96 15.01 23.06
C GLN A 560 13.49 13.75 22.30
N ILE A 561 12.34 13.18 22.67
CA ILE A 561 11.78 12.00 22.02
C ILE A 561 11.17 12.40 20.67
N LYS A 562 11.48 11.64 19.63
CA LYS A 562 11.03 11.97 18.27
C LYS A 562 9.51 11.87 18.20
N GLY A 563 8.87 12.90 17.62
CA GLY A 563 7.41 12.97 17.49
C GLY A 563 6.69 13.61 18.68
N VAL A 564 7.42 14.04 19.71
CA VAL A 564 6.88 14.85 20.82
C VAL A 564 7.11 16.34 20.53
N GLY A 565 6.09 17.00 19.97
CA GLY A 565 6.05 18.46 19.82
C GLY A 565 5.48 19.15 21.07
N GLN A 566 5.66 20.48 21.17
CA GLN A 566 5.23 21.27 22.33
C GLN A 566 3.72 21.12 22.63
N SER A 567 2.87 21.24 21.60
CA SER A 567 1.41 21.05 21.71
C SER A 567 1.02 19.69 22.29
N LYS A 568 1.72 18.62 21.87
CA LYS A 568 1.45 17.26 22.36
C LYS A 568 1.95 17.05 23.79
N LEU A 569 3.11 17.61 24.12
CA LEU A 569 3.64 17.60 25.49
C LEU A 569 2.70 18.32 26.45
N ASP A 570 2.18 19.48 26.05
CA ASP A 570 1.31 20.28 26.90
C ASP A 570 -0.05 19.59 27.12
N LYS A 571 -0.58 18.89 26.11
CA LYS A 571 -1.84 18.15 26.20
C LYS A 571 -1.73 16.80 26.90
N TYR A 572 -0.69 16.02 26.61
CA TYR A 572 -0.63 14.61 27.00
C TYR A 572 0.59 14.25 27.87
N GLY A 573 1.60 15.13 27.95
CA GLY A 573 2.91 14.83 28.53
C GLY A 573 2.87 14.34 29.97
N GLU A 574 2.11 15.02 30.84
CA GLU A 574 2.03 14.69 32.27
C GLU A 574 1.49 13.28 32.54
N ALA A 575 0.49 12.84 31.75
CA ALA A 575 -0.10 11.51 31.90
C ALA A 575 0.93 10.41 31.60
N PHE A 576 1.69 10.58 30.51
CA PHE A 576 2.74 9.62 30.13
C PHE A 576 3.92 9.64 31.11
N LEU A 577 4.41 10.82 31.51
CA LEU A 577 5.48 10.94 32.52
C LEU A 577 5.08 10.27 33.83
N SER A 578 3.85 10.48 34.29
CA SER A 578 3.32 9.84 35.50
C SER A 578 3.27 8.32 35.36
N ARG A 579 2.80 7.80 34.21
CA ARG A 579 2.72 6.36 33.96
C ARG A 579 4.11 5.71 33.90
N ILE A 580 5.07 6.35 33.25
CA ILE A 580 6.47 5.88 33.15
C ILE A 580 7.10 5.84 34.55
N LYS A 581 6.92 6.90 35.34
CA LYS A 581 7.46 6.99 36.71
C LYS A 581 6.89 5.92 37.65
N ASN A 582 5.61 5.58 37.49
CA ASN A 582 4.95 4.55 38.30
C ASN A 582 5.37 3.11 37.91
N MET A 583 6.06 2.91 36.79
CA MET A 583 6.57 1.61 36.33
C MET A 583 8.09 1.45 36.50
N ASP A 584 8.76 2.35 37.22
CA ASP A 584 10.21 2.29 37.42
C ASP A 584 10.61 0.98 38.18
N PRO A 585 11.64 0.22 37.75
CA PRO A 585 11.93 -1.14 38.23
C PRO A 585 12.28 -1.25 39.72
N ASN A 586 12.55 -0.13 40.39
CA ASN A 586 12.85 -0.11 41.83
C ASN A 586 11.65 -0.46 42.74
N VAL A 587 10.47 -0.74 42.17
CA VAL A 587 9.25 -1.15 42.90
C VAL A 587 8.89 -2.62 42.68
N LEU A 588 9.67 -3.38 41.89
CA LEU A 588 9.41 -4.81 41.62
C LEU A 588 10.19 -5.79 42.53
N ASP A 589 10.94 -5.28 43.51
CA ASP A 589 11.74 -6.09 44.46
C ASP A 589 11.34 -5.86 45.93
N LYS A 590 10.04 -5.74 46.21
CA LYS A 590 9.50 -5.85 47.57
C LYS A 590 8.23 -6.69 47.65
#